data_AF-A4FZ56-F1
#
_entry.id   AF-A4FZ56-F1
#
_cell.length_a   1.000
_cell.length_b   1.000
_cell.length_c   1.000
_cell.angle_alpha   90.00
_cell.angle_beta   90.00
_cell.angle_gamma   90.00
#
_symmetry.space_group_name_H-M   'P 1'
#
loop_
_entity.id
_entity.type
_entity.pdbx_description
1 polymer ?
#
loop_
_entity_poly.entity_id
_entity_poly.type
_entity_poly.pdbx_seq_one_letter_code
_entity_poly.pdbx_strand_id
1 'polypeptide(L)' 'MELINVICHWAMYEDNIDLGKPPNWILEHFNYEYPEERLEFSMDFLCILGKFQKYPNSKVYVPLKNTNHNIDVFGLLD' A
#
# COMPACT_ATOMS: atom_id res chain seq x y z
N MET A 1 4.19 12.44 -3.30
CA MET A 1 3.21 12.04 -4.34
C MET A 1 3.62 10.71 -4.99
N GLU A 2 4.91 10.37 -5.09
CA GLU A 2 5.39 9.11 -5.70
C GLU A 2 5.12 7.84 -4.85
N LEU A 3 5.32 7.89 -3.53
CA LEU A 3 5.21 6.71 -2.66
C LEU A 3 3.82 6.05 -2.65
N ILE A 4 2.75 6.85 -2.65
CA ILE A 4 1.38 6.33 -2.71
C ILE A 4 1.13 5.63 -4.05
N ASN A 5 1.64 6.17 -5.16
CA ASN A 5 1.50 5.52 -6.47
C ASN A 5 2.24 4.19 -6.53
N VAL A 6 3.40 4.07 -5.87
CA VAL A 6 4.16 2.81 -5.75
C VAL A 6 3.37 1.79 -4.94
N ILE A 7 2.81 2.19 -3.80
CA ILE A 7 1.96 1.35 -2.95
C ILE A 7 0.72 0.87 -3.73
N CYS A 8 0.06 1.77 -4.45
CA CYS A 8 -1.11 1.41 -5.28
C CYS A 8 -0.74 0.43 -6.39
N HIS A 9 0.38 0.64 -7.09
CA HIS A 9 0.85 -0.33 -8.09
C HIS A 9 1.18 -1.67 -7.45
N TRP A 10 1.82 -1.70 -6.28
CA TRP A 10 2.10 -2.94 -5.56
C TRP A 10 0.82 -3.70 -5.22
N ALA A 11 -0.18 -2.99 -4.68
CA ALA A 11 -1.50 -3.54 -4.39
C ALA A 11 -2.30 -3.99 -5.63
N MET A 12 -1.97 -3.52 -6.83
CA MET A 12 -2.60 -3.97 -8.07
C MET A 12 -2.05 -5.33 -8.55
N TYR A 13 -0.76 -5.59 -8.31
CA TYR A 13 -0.12 -6.84 -8.74
C TYR A 13 -0.18 -7.94 -7.68
N GLU A 14 -0.29 -7.58 -6.41
CA GLU A 14 -0.33 -8.50 -5.29
C GLU A 14 -1.60 -8.30 -4.44
N ASP A 15 -2.26 -9.40 -4.05
CA ASP A 15 -3.46 -9.36 -3.21
C ASP A 15 -3.18 -8.88 -1.77
N ASN A 16 -1.91 -8.79 -1.37
CA ASN A 16 -1.45 -8.22 -0.12
C ASN A 16 -0.07 -7.56 -0.32
N ILE A 17 0.28 -6.66 0.58
CA ILE A 17 1.58 -6.00 0.67
C ILE A 17 2.25 -6.51 1.94
N ASP A 18 3.30 -7.33 1.81
CA ASP A 18 4.18 -7.73 2.91
C ASP A 18 5.44 -6.86 2.91
N LEU A 19 5.50 -5.90 3.84
CA LEU A 19 6.67 -5.02 3.93
C LEU A 19 7.94 -5.76 4.38
N GLY A 20 7.84 -6.94 4.99
CA GLY A 20 9.00 -7.77 5.34
C GLY A 20 9.55 -8.58 4.17
N LYS A 21 8.79 -8.68 3.07
CA LYS A 21 9.15 -9.42 1.86
C LYS A 21 8.78 -8.62 0.60
N PRO A 22 9.38 -7.44 0.39
CA PRO A 22 9.12 -6.64 -0.79
C PRO A 22 9.58 -7.38 -2.06
N PRO A 23 8.83 -7.28 -3.18
CA PRO A 23 9.28 -7.79 -4.46
C PRO A 23 10.49 -7.00 -4.99
N ASN A 24 11.30 -7.61 -5.84
CA ASN A 24 12.55 -7.00 -6.33
C ASN A 24 12.36 -5.63 -6.99
N TRP A 25 11.26 -5.41 -7.70
CA TRP A 25 10.99 -4.13 -8.36
C TRP A 25 10.73 -2.99 -7.37
N ILE A 26 10.20 -3.29 -6.17
CA ILE A 26 10.07 -2.32 -5.08
C ILE A 26 11.46 -1.96 -4.55
N LEU A 27 12.32 -2.96 -4.36
CA LEU A 27 13.70 -2.73 -3.94
C LEU A 27 14.47 -1.89 -4.96
N GLU A 28 14.32 -2.19 -6.25
CA GLU A 28 14.91 -1.43 -7.35
C GLU A 28 14.39 0.02 -7.39
N HIS A 29 13.09 0.24 -7.17
CA HIS A 29 12.50 1.59 -7.10
C HIS A 29 13.16 2.46 -6.02
N PHE A 30 13.51 1.86 -4.89
CA PHE A 30 14.21 2.55 -3.79
C PHE A 30 15.74 2.47 -3.89
N ASN A 31 16.31 2.10 -5.05
CA ASN A 31 17.76 1.91 -5.22
C ASN A 31 18.38 0.99 -4.15
N TYR A 32 17.65 -0.04 -3.73
CA TYR A 32 18.00 -0.97 -2.64
C TYR A 32 18.11 -0.35 -1.23
N GLU A 33 17.83 0.95 -1.07
CA GLU A 33 17.66 1.61 0.23
C GLU A 33 16.20 1.53 0.70
N TYR A 34 15.76 0.32 1.02
CA TYR A 34 14.35 0.03 1.35
C TYR A 34 13.88 0.78 2.61
N PRO A 35 12.99 1.80 2.49
CA PRO A 35 12.64 2.67 3.60
C PRO A 35 11.45 2.11 4.39
N GLU A 36 11.65 0.94 5.00
CA GLU A 36 10.59 0.13 5.62
C GLU A 36 9.73 0.92 6.62
N GLU A 37 10.34 1.70 7.52
CA GLU A 37 9.60 2.49 8.52
C GLU A 37 8.71 3.58 7.89
N ARG A 38 9.18 4.22 6.80
CA ARG A 38 8.40 5.24 6.10
C ARG A 38 7.26 4.62 5.30
N LEU A 39 7.48 3.43 4.74
CA LEU A 39 6.45 2.63 4.08
C LEU A 39 5.40 2.18 5.09
N GLU A 40 5.81 1.66 6.25
CA GLU A 40 4.92 1.26 7.33
C GLU A 40 4.06 2.44 7.80
N PHE A 41 4.65 3.61 8.05
CA PHE A 41 3.89 4.82 8.37
C PHE A 41 2.84 5.18 7.31
N SER A 42 3.22 5.08 6.03
CA SER A 42 2.32 5.40 4.91
C SER A 42 1.18 4.38 4.80
N MET A 43 1.48 3.10 4.98
CA MET A 43 0.50 2.03 4.98
C MET A 43 -0.46 2.11 6.16
N ASP A 44 0.04 2.45 7.35
CA ASP A 44 -0.77 2.66 8.55
C ASP A 44 -1.71 3.86 8.36
N PHE A 45 -1.24 4.94 7.73
CA PHE A 45 -2.10 6.06 7.33
C PHE A 45 -3.20 5.63 6.34
N LEU A 46 -2.86 4.82 5.33
CA LEU A 46 -3.83 4.27 4.38
C LEU A 46 -4.83 3.31 5.04
N CYS A 47 -4.45 2.61 6.11
CA CYS A 47 -5.36 1.83 6.94
C CYS A 47 -6.36 2.73 7.67
N ILE A 48 -5.91 3.85 8.24
CA ILE A 48 -6.79 4.84 8.89
C ILE A 48 -7.80 5.41 7.88
N LEU A 49 -7.38 5.62 6.63
CA LEU A 49 -8.25 6.06 5.54
C LEU A 49 -9.21 4.98 5.00
N GLY A 50 -9.19 3.77 5.59
CA GLY A 50 -10.06 2.67 5.18
C GLY A 50 -9.73 2.13 3.78
N LYS A 51 -8.49 2.31 3.29
CA LYS A 51 -8.06 1.76 2.00
C LYS A 51 -7.42 0.38 2.13
N PHE A 52 -6.81 0.12 3.28
CA PHE A 52 -6.14 -1.14 3.59
C PHE A 52 -6.55 -1.64 4.98
N GLN A 53 -6.30 -2.92 5.23
CA GLN A 53 -6.38 -3.53 6.55
C GLN A 53 -5.04 -4.17 6.89
N LYS A 54 -4.48 -3.85 8.07
CA LYS A 54 -3.25 -4.45 8.59
C LYS A 54 -3.57 -5.75 9.34
N TYR A 55 -2.82 -6.82 9.08
CA TYR A 55 -2.90 -8.02 9.90
C TYR A 55 -2.29 -7.78 11.30
N PRO A 56 -2.91 -8.27 12.39
CA PRO A 56 -2.43 -8.02 13.75
C PRO A 56 -0.98 -8.47 13.95
N ASN A 57 -0.17 -7.63 14.62
CA ASN A 57 1.23 -7.89 14.94
C ASN A 57 2.10 -8.27 13.72
N SER A 58 1.76 -7.76 12.54
CA SER A 58 2.50 -8.03 11.30
C SER A 58 2.70 -6.74 10.51
N LYS A 59 3.54 -6.80 9.48
CA LYS A 59 3.72 -5.75 8.48
C LYS A 59 3.05 -6.09 7.15
N VAL A 60 1.99 -6.89 7.22
CA VAL A 60 1.22 -7.34 6.06
C VAL A 60 -0.08 -6.55 6.00
N TYR A 61 -0.35 -6.00 4.83
CA TYR A 61 -1.50 -5.12 4.56
C TYR A 61 -2.30 -5.67 3.40
N VAL A 62 -3.62 -5.67 3.53
CA VAL A 62 -4.54 -6.15 2.51
C VAL A 62 -5.35 -4.98 1.98
N PRO A 63 -5.38 -4.74 0.65
CA PRO A 63 -6.26 -3.74 0.07
C PRO A 63 -7.72 -4.10 0.38
N LEU A 64 -8.48 -3.14 0.91
CA LEU A 64 -9.91 -3.31 1.09
C LEU A 64 -10.59 -3.20 -0.29
N LYS A 65 -10.89 -4.36 -0.90
CA LYS A 65 -11.68 -4.42 -2.14
C LYS A 65 -13.10 -3.97 -1.78
N ASN A 66 -13.52 -2.80 -2.26
CA ASN A 66 -14.89 -2.29 -2.05
C ASN A 66 -15.92 -3.33 -2.55
N THR A 67 -16.51 -4.09 -1.65
CA THR A 67 -17.45 -5.17 -2.02
C THR A 67 -18.85 -4.69 -2.38
N ASN A 68 -19.18 -3.40 -2.33
CA ASN A 68 -20.46 -2.91 -2.85
C ASN A 68 -20.50 -1.38 -2.95
N HIS A 69 -20.98 -0.91 -4.11
CA HIS A 69 -21.45 0.44 -4.46
C HIS A 69 -20.38 1.49 -4.82
N ASN A 70 -20.39 1.88 -6.10
CA ASN A 70 -20.09 3.22 -6.66
C ASN A 70 -19.44 4.22 -5.70
N ILE A 71 -18.14 4.11 -5.46
CA ILE A 71 -17.36 5.24 -4.99
C ILE A 71 -16.08 5.28 -5.82
N ASP A 72 -16.02 6.30 -6.66
CA ASP A 72 -14.83 6.77 -7.37
C ASP A 72 -13.62 6.80 -6.42
N VAL A 73 -12.74 5.80 -6.51
CA VAL A 73 -11.47 5.78 -5.77
C VAL A 73 -10.44 6.75 -6.39
N PHE A 74 -10.80 7.45 -7.48
CA PHE A 74 -10.04 8.56 -8.06
C PHE A 74 -10.72 9.93 -7.88
N GLY A 75 -11.43 10.14 -6.76
CA GLY A 75 -11.85 11.47 -6.30
C GLY A 75 -10.71 12.34 -5.73
N LEU A 76 -9.54 12.28 -6.36
CA LEU A 76 -8.47 13.26 -6.19
C LEU A 76 -8.37 14.00 -7.52
N LEU A 77 -9.20 15.03 -7.70
CA LEU A 77 -9.04 16.22 -8.55
C LEU A 77 -10.41 16.92 -8.64
N ASP A 78 -10.61 17.92 -7.77
CA ASP A 78 -11.27 19.16 -8.20
C ASP A 78 -10.18 20.06 -8.80
#